data_AF-A0A4Y9EL24-F1
#
_entry.id   AF-A0A4Y9EL24-F1
#
_cell.length_a   1.000
_cell.length_b   1.000
_cell.length_c   1.000
_cell.angle_alpha   90.00
_cell.angle_beta   90.00
_cell.angle_gamma   90.00
#
_symmetry.space_group_name_H-M   'P 1'
#
loop_
_entity.id
_entity.type
_entity.pdbx_description
1 polymer ?
#
loop_
_entity_poly.entity_id
_entity_poly.type
_entity_poly.pdbx_seq_one_letter_code
_entity_poly.pdbx_strand_id
1 'polypeptide(L)'
;MMDPLLPHEIELTGKWIALDGDVQGDAVCERIDYLTEILDVVQDHPQAGGWRRLFRDPADGRYWELTYPQAELHAGGPPALRWISDDEMKQEYGFSG
;
A
#
# COMPACT_ATOMS: atom_id res chain seq x y z
N MET A 1 -16.11 -2.04 -10.94
CA MET A 1 -15.91 -0.80 -10.16
C MET A 1 -15.40 -1.28 -8.81
N MET A 2 -14.18 -0.88 -8.43
CA MET A 2 -13.60 -1.23 -7.13
C MET A 2 -13.94 -0.16 -6.09
N ASP A 3 -14.09 -0.58 -4.85
CA ASP A 3 -14.50 0.29 -3.76
C ASP A 3 -13.31 1.13 -3.22
N PRO A 4 -13.52 2.43 -2.97
CA PRO A 4 -12.51 3.28 -2.33
C PRO A 4 -12.24 2.82 -0.88
N LEU A 5 -11.29 3.47 -0.22
CA LEU A 5 -11.02 3.24 1.19
C LEU A 5 -12.22 3.67 2.06
N LEU A 6 -12.60 2.79 2.97
CA LEU A 6 -13.61 3.03 3.98
C LEU A 6 -12.97 3.76 5.18
N PRO A 7 -13.73 4.59 5.90
CA PRO A 7 -13.20 5.42 7.00
C PRO A 7 -12.68 4.61 8.20
N HIS A 8 -13.03 3.32 8.29
CA HIS A 8 -12.60 2.42 9.37
C HIS A 8 -11.56 1.40 8.92
N GLU A 9 -11.16 1.40 7.65
CA GLU A 9 -10.07 0.56 7.19
C GLU A 9 -8.74 1.09 7.72
N ILE A 10 -7.88 0.16 8.14
CA ILE A 10 -6.57 0.44 8.71
C ILE A 10 -5.44 -0.34 8.01
N GLU A 11 -5.76 -1.45 7.35
CA GLU A 11 -4.78 -2.27 6.63
C GLU A 11 -5.48 -3.11 5.56
N LEU A 12 -4.84 -3.21 4.40
CA LEU A 12 -5.15 -4.10 3.32
C LEU A 12 -3.89 -4.86 2.95
N THR A 13 -3.92 -6.18 3.06
CA THR A 13 -2.76 -7.03 2.71
C THR A 13 -3.19 -8.03 1.65
N GLY A 14 -2.62 -7.88 0.46
CA GLY A 14 -2.82 -8.82 -0.63
C GLY A 14 -2.23 -10.19 -0.33
N LYS A 15 -2.64 -11.19 -1.09
CA LYS A 15 -2.10 -12.55 -1.00
C LYS A 15 -1.81 -13.12 -2.38
N TRP A 16 -0.70 -13.82 -2.47
CA TRP A 16 -0.42 -14.69 -3.60
C TRP A 16 -1.21 -15.99 -3.48
N ILE A 17 -2.06 -16.25 -4.47
CA ILE A 17 -2.83 -17.49 -4.60
C ILE A 17 -2.15 -18.33 -5.68
N ALA A 18 -1.74 -19.54 -5.31
CA ALA A 18 -1.24 -20.52 -6.26
C ALA A 18 -2.41 -21.26 -6.90
N LEU A 19 -2.62 -21.05 -8.21
CA LEU A 19 -3.65 -21.69 -9.01
C LEU A 19 -3.01 -22.29 -10.26
N ASP A 20 -3.20 -23.61 -10.47
CA ASP A 20 -2.72 -24.35 -11.65
C ASP A 20 -1.23 -24.14 -12.01
N GLY A 21 -0.37 -23.96 -11.00
CA GLY A 21 1.07 -23.76 -11.18
C GLY A 21 1.49 -22.32 -11.50
N ASP A 22 0.54 -21.38 -11.54
CA ASP A 22 0.75 -19.95 -11.64
C ASP A 22 0.51 -19.27 -10.28
N VAL A 23 1.13 -18.10 -10.07
CA VAL A 23 0.96 -17.29 -8.86
C VAL A 23 0.19 -16.03 -9.23
N GLN A 24 -1.03 -15.90 -8.71
CA GLN A 24 -1.90 -14.76 -8.99
C GLN A 24 -2.21 -13.97 -7.72
N GLY A 25 -2.38 -12.65 -7.88
CA GLY A 25 -2.87 -11.80 -6.80
C GLY A 25 -4.33 -12.10 -6.49
N ASP A 26 -4.70 -12.03 -5.21
CA ASP A 26 -6.09 -12.06 -4.80
C ASP A 26 -6.80 -10.74 -5.12
N ALA A 27 -8.12 -10.69 -4.88
CA ALA A 27 -8.90 -9.48 -5.10
C ALA A 27 -8.42 -8.28 -4.26
N VAL A 28 -7.69 -8.52 -3.15
CA VAL A 28 -7.07 -7.46 -2.36
C VAL A 28 -5.87 -6.87 -3.07
N CYS A 29 -5.03 -7.68 -3.72
CA CYS A 29 -3.96 -7.17 -4.60
C CYS A 29 -4.53 -6.25 -5.68
N GLU A 30 -5.59 -6.68 -6.37
CA GLU A 30 -6.22 -5.87 -7.42
C GLU A 30 -6.83 -4.58 -6.84
N ARG A 31 -7.43 -4.64 -5.65
CA ARG A 31 -7.97 -3.45 -4.99
C ARG A 31 -6.86 -2.48 -4.56
N ILE A 32 -5.74 -2.97 -4.05
CA ILE A 32 -4.60 -2.11 -3.68
C ILE A 32 -4.04 -1.42 -4.92
N ASP A 33 -3.90 -2.13 -6.04
CA ASP A 33 -3.46 -1.54 -7.32
C ASP A 33 -4.36 -0.36 -7.71
N TYR A 34 -5.68 -0.58 -7.75
CA TYR A 34 -6.66 0.49 -8.00
C TYR A 34 -6.57 1.65 -7.00
N LEU A 35 -6.42 1.37 -5.70
CA LEU A 35 -6.28 2.40 -4.68
C LEU A 35 -5.04 3.26 -4.94
N THR A 36 -3.91 2.65 -5.30
CA THR A 36 -2.68 3.41 -5.61
C THR A 36 -2.78 4.28 -6.86
N GLU A 37 -3.75 4.04 -7.74
CA GLU A 37 -4.04 4.92 -8.90
C GLU A 37 -4.89 6.15 -8.51
N ILE A 38 -5.74 6.04 -7.48
CA ILE A 38 -6.66 7.10 -7.07
C ILE A 38 -6.16 7.92 -5.86
N LEU A 39 -5.19 7.41 -5.13
CA LEU A 39 -4.57 8.10 -4.00
C LEU A 39 -3.51 9.09 -4.46
N ASP A 40 -3.37 10.20 -3.73
CA ASP A 40 -2.33 11.18 -4.01
C ASP A 40 -0.97 10.65 -3.54
N VAL A 41 -0.02 10.51 -4.47
CA VAL A 41 1.36 10.17 -4.13
C VAL A 41 1.99 11.34 -3.38
N VAL A 42 2.43 11.10 -2.14
CA VAL A 42 3.13 12.11 -1.33
C VAL A 42 4.63 12.04 -1.60
N GLN A 43 5.25 10.89 -1.35
CA GLN A 43 6.66 10.64 -1.65
C GLN A 43 7.05 9.16 -1.51
N ASP A 44 8.18 8.78 -2.10
CA ASP A 44 8.83 7.50 -1.82
C ASP A 44 9.57 7.54 -0.47
N HIS A 45 9.71 6.37 0.16
CA HIS A 45 10.47 6.27 1.40
C HIS A 45 11.97 6.47 1.14
N PRO A 46 12.66 7.34 1.90
CA PRO A 46 14.02 7.80 1.57
C PRO A 46 15.07 6.67 1.59
N GLN A 47 14.85 5.62 2.38
CA GLN A 47 15.81 4.52 2.56
C GLN A 47 15.36 3.19 1.95
N ALA A 48 14.15 3.11 1.39
CA ALA A 48 13.58 1.83 0.95
C ALA A 48 13.51 1.68 -0.57
N GLY A 49 14.22 2.52 -1.34
CA GLY A 49 14.50 2.28 -2.76
C GLY A 49 13.28 1.99 -3.64
N GLY A 50 12.13 2.64 -3.38
CA GLY A 50 10.88 2.44 -4.12
C GLY A 50 9.99 1.29 -3.64
N TRP A 51 10.44 0.51 -2.65
CA TRP A 51 9.64 -0.57 -2.03
C TRP A 51 8.64 -0.08 -0.99
N ARG A 52 8.80 1.16 -0.53
CA ARG A 52 7.84 1.82 0.37
C ARG A 52 7.49 3.18 -0.22
N ARG A 53 6.19 3.49 -0.24
CA ARG A 53 5.68 4.75 -0.75
C ARG A 53 4.56 5.26 0.12
N LEU A 54 4.59 6.57 0.37
CA LEU A 54 3.56 7.29 1.11
C LEU A 54 2.53 7.87 0.16
N PHE A 55 1.27 7.63 0.49
CA PHE A 55 0.10 8.13 -0.17
C PHE A 55 -0.76 8.92 0.81
N ARG A 56 -1.60 9.79 0.27
CA ARG A 56 -2.65 10.50 1.01
C ARG A 56 -3.99 10.23 0.35
N ASP A 57 -4.98 9.90 1.17
CA ASP A 57 -6.34 9.77 0.71
C ASP A 57 -6.97 11.16 0.50
N PRO A 58 -7.36 11.53 -0.74
CA PRO A 58 -8.01 12.81 -0.98
C PRO A 58 -9.42 12.88 -0.38
N ALA A 59 -10.06 11.75 -0.07
CA ALA A 59 -11.42 11.70 0.46
C ALA A 59 -11.48 12.10 1.95
N ASP A 60 -10.52 11.66 2.76
CA ASP A 60 -10.52 11.88 4.21
C ASP A 60 -9.20 12.44 4.78
N GLY A 61 -8.15 12.51 3.98
CA GLY A 61 -6.87 13.11 4.33
C GLY A 61 -5.91 12.19 5.08
N ARG A 62 -6.28 10.93 5.37
CA ARG A 62 -5.40 9.95 6.03
C ARG A 62 -4.20 9.58 5.17
N TYR A 63 -3.10 9.25 5.85
CA TYR A 63 -1.88 8.77 5.22
C TYR A 63 -1.85 7.25 5.13
N TRP A 64 -1.44 6.75 3.98
CA TRP A 64 -1.38 5.33 3.66
C TRP A 64 0.00 4.98 3.13
N GLU A 65 0.56 3.91 3.66
CA GLU A 65 1.85 3.39 3.26
C GLU A 65 1.67 2.13 2.42
N LEU A 66 2.22 2.13 1.22
CA LEU A 66 2.39 0.93 0.41
C LEU A 66 3.70 0.25 0.77
N THR A 67 3.66 -1.06 1.02
CA THR A 67 4.81 -1.92 1.27
C THR A 67 4.68 -3.25 0.55
N TYR A 68 5.78 -4.01 0.48
CA TYR A 68 5.81 -5.37 -0.05
C TYR A 68 6.43 -6.31 1.00
N PRO A 69 5.67 -6.79 2.01
CA PRO A 69 6.19 -7.51 3.17
C PRO A 69 6.92 -8.81 2.83
N GLN A 70 6.71 -9.36 1.64
CA GLN A 70 7.37 -10.59 1.17
C GLN A 70 8.18 -10.33 -0.12
N ALA A 71 8.75 -9.12 -0.27
CA ALA A 71 9.54 -8.71 -1.44
C ALA A 71 10.67 -9.68 -1.82
N GLU A 72 11.12 -10.52 -0.87
CA GLU A 72 12.11 -11.58 -1.07
C GLU A 72 11.62 -12.76 -1.92
N LEU A 73 10.30 -12.89 -2.14
CA LEU A 73 9.77 -13.89 -3.07
C LEU A 73 10.20 -13.54 -4.49
N HIS A 74 10.50 -14.56 -5.30
CA HIS A 74 10.98 -14.39 -6.69
C HIS A 74 10.07 -13.52 -7.59
N ALA A 75 8.79 -13.35 -7.23
CA ALA A 75 7.82 -12.52 -7.93
C ALA A 75 7.62 -11.12 -7.31
N GLY A 76 8.35 -10.78 -6.24
CA GLY A 76 7.97 -9.70 -5.32
C GLY A 76 6.77 -10.14 -4.48
N GLY A 77 6.78 -9.87 -3.18
CA GLY A 77 5.66 -10.20 -2.30
C GLY A 77 4.36 -9.51 -2.71
N PRO A 78 3.20 -9.95 -2.18
CA PRO A 78 1.96 -9.25 -2.46
C PRO A 78 2.03 -7.84 -1.84
N PRO A 79 1.41 -6.83 -2.48
CA PRO A 79 1.38 -5.48 -1.93
C PRO A 79 0.54 -5.45 -0.65
N ALA A 80 0.92 -4.56 0.27
CA ALA A 80 0.15 -4.22 1.44
C ALA A 80 0.05 -2.71 1.57
N LEU A 81 -1.16 -2.22 1.82
CA LEU A 81 -1.47 -0.82 2.05
C LEU A 81 -1.94 -0.65 3.50
N ARG A 82 -1.20 0.12 4.30
CA ARG A 82 -1.47 0.30 5.72
C ARG A 82 -1.68 1.77 6.06
N TRP A 83 -2.71 2.06 6.83
CA TRP A 83 -2.87 3.39 7.40
C TRP A 83 -1.75 3.65 8.39
N ILE A 84 -1.10 4.81 8.26
CA ILE A 84 -0.07 5.25 9.19
C ILE A 84 -0.52 6.52 9.89
N SER A 85 -0.23 6.60 11.18
CA SER A 85 -0.49 7.81 11.93
C SER A 85 0.44 8.96 11.47
N ASP A 86 0.05 10.19 11.76
CA ASP A 86 0.84 11.38 11.41
C ASP A 86 2.23 11.36 12.09
N ASP A 87 2.31 10.78 13.28
CA ASP A 87 3.56 10.60 14.02
C ASP A 87 4.47 9.55 13.37
N GLU A 88 3.94 8.37 13.01
CA GLU A 88 4.69 7.36 12.24
C GLU A 88 5.14 7.92 10.89
N MET A 89 4.26 8.63 10.20
CA MET A 89 4.58 9.29 8.94
C MET A 89 5.75 10.27 9.10
N LYS A 90 5.74 11.11 10.13
CA LYS A 90 6.86 12.03 10.43
C LYS A 90 8.16 11.28 10.73
N GLN A 91 8.09 10.19 11.49
CA GLN A 91 9.28 9.43 11.88
C GLN A 91 9.90 8.67 10.68
N GLU A 92 9.08 7.96 9.91
CA GLU A 92 9.55 7.08 8.83
C GLU A 92 9.90 7.87 7.57
N TYR A 93 9.13 8.93 7.27
CA TYR A 93 9.23 9.66 6.02
C TYR A 93 9.80 11.08 6.17
N GLY A 94 9.97 11.59 7.39
CA GLY A 94 10.44 12.96 7.64
C GLY A 94 9.50 14.04 7.11
N PHE A 95 8.28 13.68 6.73
CA PHE A 95 7.31 14.59 6.15
C PHE A 95 6.53 15.33 7.25
N SER A 96 6.42 16.64 7.11
CA SER A 96 5.66 17.51 8.01
C SER A 96 4.72 18.34 7.14
N GLY A 97 3.66 17.68 6.65
CA GLY A 97 2.60 18.33 5.87
C GLY A 97 1.60 19.08 6.72
#